data_AF-A0A534P3B0-F1
#
_entry.id   AF-A0A534P3B0-F1
#
_cell.length_a   1.000
_cell.length_b   1.000
_cell.length_c   1.000
_cell.angle_alpha   90.00
_cell.angle_beta   90.00
_cell.angle_gamma   90.00
#
_symmetry.space_group_name_H-M   'P 1'
#
loop_
_entity.id
_entity.type
_entity.pdbx_description
1 polymer ?
#
loop_
_entity_poly.entity_id
_entity_poly.type
_entity_poly.pdbx_seq_one_letter_code
_entity_poly.pdbx_strand_id
1 'polypeptide(L)'
;MSTDPNSGYVVAMIGGYDFEKSEFNRAFQACRQPGSAFKPVIYSAAIEQQGFTASTILLDAPIVTDDDSTGRRWKPQNYEEEFKGEVPVRQALIHSMNTPAIRTLQAVGVKAAAAWGHKLGLSTKINEDLSMALGSSCVYPSELTGVFATLNRMGKKAKMIYLRRVLDRDGRILEDHSSFYDPWTELDDRVAAGYAKLFEVPDQVMAPETAFLMQQLMTEVCKPPGTGGRAAALAKPVAGKTGTTNDLFDAWFLGYTRDLVTGVWVGYDTYETPMDKYATGGHYALPIWLDYMTKALKGVPQGDFETPNEKIVWVNIDGDTGKRATADTRQPVLEAYLKGSEPPDESGAIATAPGQPQQPQQAPNAAQAADQMLKGGL
;
A
#
# COMPACT_ATOMS: atom_id res chain seq x y z
N MET A 1 -7.78 -5.15 -16.25
CA MET A 1 -8.68 -6.21 -15.73
C MET A 1 -9.46 -5.66 -14.56
N SER A 2 -10.70 -6.11 -14.37
CA SER A 2 -11.55 -5.70 -13.26
C SER A 2 -12.23 -6.90 -12.60
N THR A 3 -12.35 -6.90 -11.28
CA THR A 3 -12.95 -7.96 -10.47
C THR A 3 -13.89 -7.38 -9.42
N ASP A 4 -15.01 -8.05 -9.19
CA ASP A 4 -15.86 -7.80 -8.02
C ASP A 4 -15.22 -8.50 -6.80
N PRO A 5 -14.75 -7.75 -5.80
CA PRO A 5 -14.10 -8.33 -4.63
C PRO A 5 -15.04 -9.17 -3.78
N ASN A 6 -16.37 -9.02 -3.83
CA ASN A 6 -17.30 -9.78 -2.98
C ASN A 6 -17.54 -11.19 -3.52
N SER A 7 -17.80 -11.29 -4.82
CA SER A 7 -17.98 -12.56 -5.53
C SER A 7 -16.66 -13.21 -5.93
N GLY A 8 -15.62 -12.43 -6.21
CA GLY A 8 -14.37 -12.88 -6.85
C GLY A 8 -14.45 -12.93 -8.37
N TYR A 9 -15.59 -12.56 -8.97
CA TYR A 9 -15.80 -12.64 -10.40
C TYR A 9 -14.94 -11.64 -11.16
N VAL A 10 -14.27 -12.10 -12.21
CA VAL A 10 -13.64 -11.20 -13.18
C VAL A 10 -14.75 -10.65 -14.08
N VAL A 11 -15.12 -9.40 -13.85
CA VAL A 11 -16.24 -8.74 -14.54
C VAL A 11 -15.82 -8.07 -15.85
N ALA A 12 -14.53 -7.77 -16.02
CA ALA A 12 -13.99 -7.29 -17.29
C ALA A 12 -12.52 -7.68 -17.46
N MET A 13 -12.16 -8.12 -18.66
CA MET A 13 -10.79 -8.44 -19.03
C MET A 13 -10.52 -7.96 -20.45
N ILE A 14 -9.51 -7.11 -20.61
CA ILE A 14 -9.07 -6.58 -21.90
C ILE A 14 -7.59 -6.93 -22.03
N GLY A 15 -7.26 -7.80 -22.99
CA GLY A 15 -5.91 -8.33 -23.21
C GLY A 15 -5.03 -7.52 -24.16
N GLY A 16 -5.61 -6.55 -24.86
CA GLY A 16 -4.91 -5.73 -25.84
C GLY A 16 -5.87 -4.78 -26.55
N TYR A 17 -5.32 -3.95 -27.45
CA TYR A 17 -6.09 -2.97 -28.22
C TYR A 17 -7.03 -3.63 -29.24
N ASP A 18 -6.59 -4.73 -29.87
CA ASP A 18 -7.29 -5.38 -30.96
C ASP A 18 -6.94 -6.88 -30.97
N PHE A 19 -7.95 -7.72 -30.72
CA PHE A 19 -7.78 -9.17 -30.62
C PHE A 19 -7.40 -9.80 -31.96
N GLU A 20 -7.95 -9.30 -33.07
CA GLU A 20 -7.68 -9.79 -34.42
C GLU A 20 -6.23 -9.54 -34.85
N LYS A 21 -5.59 -8.51 -34.26
CA LYS A 21 -4.17 -8.23 -34.48
C LYS A 21 -3.26 -9.00 -33.54
N SER A 22 -3.73 -9.30 -32.33
CA SER A 22 -2.93 -9.94 -31.30
C SER A 22 -3.82 -10.65 -30.28
N GLU A 23 -3.85 -11.98 -30.38
CA GLU A 23 -4.56 -12.85 -29.44
C GLU A 23 -3.86 -12.97 -28.08
N PHE A 24 -2.63 -12.44 -27.96
CA PHE A 24 -1.86 -12.45 -26.71
C PHE A 24 -2.56 -11.63 -25.64
N ASN A 25 -3.02 -12.30 -24.59
CA ASN A 25 -3.78 -11.69 -23.52
C ASN A 25 -2.85 -11.11 -22.44
N ARG A 26 -2.52 -9.83 -22.61
CA ARG A 26 -1.61 -9.12 -21.70
C ARG A 26 -2.16 -9.03 -20.28
N ALA A 27 -3.47 -9.16 -20.06
CA ALA A 27 -4.04 -9.08 -18.72
C ALA A 27 -3.59 -10.20 -17.78
N PHE A 28 -3.21 -11.37 -18.31
CA PHE A 28 -2.71 -12.50 -17.49
C PHE A 28 -1.47 -13.20 -18.05
N GLN A 29 -1.04 -12.90 -19.28
CA GLN A 29 0.15 -13.51 -19.89
C GLN A 29 1.37 -12.59 -19.95
N ALA A 30 1.19 -11.26 -19.86
CA ALA A 30 2.32 -10.33 -19.92
C ALA A 30 2.99 -10.18 -18.55
N CYS A 31 4.24 -10.60 -18.42
CA CYS A 31 5.04 -10.30 -17.23
C CYS A 31 5.67 -8.92 -17.39
N ARG A 32 5.31 -7.97 -16.52
CA ARG A 32 5.69 -6.55 -16.64
C ARG A 32 6.15 -5.99 -15.31
N GLN A 33 7.06 -5.02 -15.34
CA GLN A 33 7.54 -4.37 -14.12
C GLN A 33 6.45 -3.43 -13.58
N PRO A 34 5.97 -3.63 -12.34
CA PRO A 34 4.92 -2.80 -11.74
C PRO A 34 5.40 -1.40 -11.31
N GLY A 35 6.72 -1.22 -11.20
CA GLY A 35 7.28 0.03 -10.70
C GLY A 35 6.75 0.36 -9.29
N SER A 36 6.45 1.65 -9.07
CA SER A 36 5.86 2.12 -7.81
C SER A 36 4.50 1.49 -7.42
N ALA A 37 3.81 0.77 -8.33
CA ALA A 37 2.59 0.04 -7.97
C ALA A 37 2.87 -1.15 -7.03
N PHE A 38 4.14 -1.55 -6.88
CA PHE A 38 4.55 -2.58 -5.93
C PHE A 38 4.64 -2.10 -4.48
N LYS A 39 4.73 -0.78 -4.25
CA LYS A 39 4.93 -0.21 -2.91
C LYS A 39 3.92 -0.69 -1.86
N PRO A 40 2.60 -0.82 -2.15
CA PRO A 40 1.65 -1.38 -1.18
C PRO A 40 2.00 -2.79 -0.67
N VAL A 41 2.68 -3.62 -1.47
CA VAL A 41 3.21 -4.93 -1.01
C VAL A 41 4.25 -4.72 0.09
N ILE A 42 5.18 -3.79 -0.12
CA ILE A 42 6.27 -3.49 0.84
C ILE A 42 5.72 -2.81 2.10
N TYR A 43 4.88 -1.78 1.95
CA TYR A 43 4.33 -1.03 3.08
C TYR A 43 3.37 -1.88 3.91
N SER A 44 2.55 -2.74 3.29
CA SER A 44 1.72 -3.69 4.05
C SER A 44 2.55 -4.70 4.85
N ALA A 45 3.68 -5.16 4.30
CA ALA A 45 4.61 -6.01 5.05
C ALA A 45 5.19 -5.27 6.27
N ALA A 46 5.54 -3.99 6.13
CA ALA A 46 6.07 -3.19 7.22
C ALA A 46 5.02 -2.89 8.30
N ILE A 47 3.78 -2.63 7.91
CA ILE A 47 2.66 -2.46 8.86
C ILE A 47 2.45 -3.77 9.63
N GLU A 48 2.35 -4.90 8.93
CA GLU A 48 2.08 -6.21 9.54
C GLU A 48 3.24 -6.69 10.45
N GLN A 49 4.47 -6.61 9.96
CA GLN A 49 5.61 -7.31 10.55
C GLN A 49 6.49 -6.41 11.42
N GLN A 50 6.49 -5.10 11.16
CA GLN A 50 7.36 -4.12 11.83
C GLN A 50 6.56 -3.08 12.62
N GLY A 51 5.22 -3.14 12.61
CA GLY A 51 4.36 -2.19 13.33
C GLY A 51 4.44 -0.77 12.78
N PHE A 52 4.75 -0.60 11.49
CA PHE A 52 4.75 0.72 10.87
C PHE A 52 3.35 1.33 10.93
N THR A 53 3.31 2.64 11.16
CA THR A 53 2.09 3.45 11.15
C THR A 53 2.19 4.53 10.09
N ALA A 54 1.08 5.22 9.81
CA ALA A 54 1.08 6.40 8.95
C ALA A 54 2.10 7.47 9.40
N SER A 55 2.40 7.52 10.71
CA SER A 55 3.30 8.48 11.35
C SER A 55 4.73 7.99 11.55
N THR A 56 5.05 6.75 11.17
CA THR A 56 6.44 6.27 11.23
C THR A 56 7.32 7.13 10.34
N ILE A 57 8.38 7.70 10.90
CA ILE A 57 9.28 8.61 10.19
C ILE A 57 10.30 7.81 9.39
N LEU A 58 10.46 8.19 8.13
CA LEU A 58 11.42 7.65 7.18
C LEU A 58 12.30 8.79 6.64
N LEU A 59 13.58 8.49 6.44
CA LEU A 59 14.52 9.46 5.89
C LEU A 59 14.49 9.45 4.36
N ASP A 60 13.98 10.51 3.75
CA ASP A 60 14.11 10.81 2.34
C ASP A 60 15.42 11.56 2.08
N ALA A 61 16.50 10.80 1.87
CA ALA A 61 17.84 11.29 1.60
C ALA A 61 18.57 10.34 0.64
N PRO A 62 19.62 10.80 -0.07
CA PRO A 62 20.37 9.96 -1.00
C PRO A 62 20.79 8.63 -0.39
N ILE A 63 20.50 7.54 -1.10
CA ILE A 63 20.97 6.21 -0.76
C ILE A 63 22.08 5.85 -1.76
N VAL A 64 23.20 5.37 -1.23
CA VAL A 64 24.29 4.80 -2.02
C VAL A 64 24.57 3.45 -1.43
N THR A 65 24.30 2.40 -2.18
CA THR A 65 24.64 1.03 -1.81
C THR A 65 25.48 0.42 -2.91
N ASP A 66 26.43 -0.41 -2.53
CA ASP A 66 27.09 -1.27 -3.49
C ASP A 66 26.17 -2.47 -3.72
N ASP A 67 25.86 -2.76 -4.98
CA ASP A 67 25.08 -3.94 -5.35
C ASP A 67 26.00 -5.15 -5.30
N ASP A 68 25.81 -6.01 -4.29
CA ASP A 68 26.61 -7.22 -4.07
C ASP A 68 26.62 -8.16 -5.29
N SER A 69 25.61 -8.09 -6.16
CA SER A 69 25.50 -8.95 -7.34
C SER A 69 26.27 -8.42 -8.56
N THR A 70 26.42 -7.10 -8.69
CA THR A 70 27.09 -6.47 -9.85
C THR A 70 28.40 -5.76 -9.49
N GLY A 71 28.68 -5.58 -8.20
CA GLY A 71 29.79 -4.77 -7.68
C GLY A 71 29.67 -3.28 -8.03
N ARG A 72 28.53 -2.85 -8.59
CA ARG A 72 28.31 -1.47 -9.01
C ARG A 72 27.63 -0.68 -7.92
N ARG A 73 28.00 0.59 -7.83
CA ARG A 73 27.36 1.54 -6.94
C ARG A 73 25.97 1.88 -7.46
N TRP A 74 24.94 1.46 -6.74
CA TRP A 74 23.55 1.79 -7.02
C TRP A 74 23.16 3.08 -6.28
N LYS A 75 22.58 4.03 -7.03
CA LYS A 75 22.14 5.35 -6.55
C LYS A 75 20.71 5.62 -7.02
N PRO A 76 19.69 5.10 -6.33
CA PRO A 76 18.30 5.38 -6.68
C PRO A 76 17.97 6.86 -6.46
N GLN A 77 17.17 7.43 -7.35
CA GLN A 77 16.68 8.81 -7.28
C GLN A 77 15.15 8.83 -7.18
N ASN A 78 14.60 9.88 -6.56
CA ASN A 78 13.17 10.17 -6.58
C ASN A 78 12.77 10.76 -7.94
N TYR A 79 11.51 10.58 -8.35
CA TYR A 79 10.99 11.16 -9.58
C TYR A 79 11.01 12.70 -9.57
N GLU A 80 10.77 13.32 -8.42
CA GLU A 80 10.83 14.78 -8.23
C GLU A 80 12.27 15.33 -8.09
N GLU A 81 13.29 14.45 -8.06
CA GLU A 81 14.72 14.77 -7.88
C GLU A 81 15.09 15.60 -6.63
N GLU A 82 14.11 15.93 -5.78
CA GLU A 82 14.27 16.61 -4.50
C GLU A 82 14.21 15.61 -3.32
N PHE A 83 14.92 15.95 -2.24
CA PHE A 83 14.93 15.21 -0.98
C PHE A 83 14.27 16.04 0.11
N LYS A 84 13.30 15.47 0.81
CA LYS A 84 12.53 16.17 1.86
C LYS A 84 13.06 15.94 3.28
N GLY A 85 14.08 15.12 3.47
CA GLY A 85 14.59 14.78 4.80
C GLY A 85 13.64 13.83 5.51
N GLU A 86 13.34 14.07 6.78
CA GLU A 86 12.43 13.22 7.54
C GLU A 86 10.98 13.41 7.10
N VAL A 87 10.33 12.32 6.68
CA VAL A 87 8.93 12.31 6.23
C VAL A 87 8.17 11.15 6.85
N PRO A 88 6.88 11.32 7.21
CA PRO A 88 6.07 10.21 7.66
C PRO A 88 5.75 9.24 6.50
N VAL A 89 5.55 7.95 6.81
CA VAL A 89 5.10 6.91 5.86
C VAL A 89 3.94 7.39 5.00
N ARG A 90 2.99 8.12 5.60
CA ARG A 90 1.88 8.78 4.91
C ARG A 90 2.36 9.61 3.70
N GLN A 91 3.22 10.58 3.93
CA GLN A 91 3.74 11.48 2.90
C GLN A 91 4.59 10.71 1.88
N ALA A 92 5.43 9.79 2.36
CA ALA A 92 6.26 8.96 1.52
C ALA A 92 5.44 8.16 0.50
N LEU A 93 4.28 7.64 0.91
CA LEU A 93 3.41 6.86 0.03
C LEU A 93 2.53 7.73 -0.88
N ILE A 94 1.96 8.83 -0.37
CA ILE A 94 1.17 9.82 -1.14
C ILE A 94 1.96 10.33 -2.35
N HIS A 95 3.22 10.70 -2.12
CA HIS A 95 4.13 11.20 -3.15
C HIS A 95 4.94 10.10 -3.83
N SER A 96 4.73 8.83 -3.44
CA SER A 96 5.40 7.68 -4.04
C SER A 96 6.93 7.82 -4.06
N MET A 97 7.52 8.28 -2.96
CA MET A 97 8.97 8.51 -2.83
C MET A 97 9.75 7.19 -2.89
N ASN A 98 10.91 7.19 -3.54
CA ASN A 98 11.71 5.99 -3.79
C ASN A 98 12.61 5.66 -2.60
N THR A 99 13.30 6.65 -2.04
CA THR A 99 14.25 6.37 -0.94
C THR A 99 13.56 5.91 0.35
N PRO A 100 12.40 6.47 0.78
CA PRO A 100 11.65 5.91 1.90
C PRO A 100 11.17 4.48 1.65
N ALA A 101 10.72 4.16 0.42
CA ALA A 101 10.29 2.80 0.08
C ALA A 101 11.43 1.78 0.21
N ILE A 102 12.65 2.16 -0.19
CA ILE A 102 13.85 1.32 0.00
C ILE A 102 14.16 1.12 1.49
N ARG A 103 14.03 2.16 2.31
CA ARG A 103 14.22 2.05 3.77
C ARG A 103 13.16 1.18 4.42
N THR A 104 11.91 1.26 3.97
CA THR A 104 10.84 0.34 4.39
C THR A 104 11.21 -1.10 4.04
N LEU A 105 11.73 -1.36 2.84
CA LEU A 105 12.21 -2.69 2.45
C LEU A 105 13.39 -3.16 3.33
N GLN A 106 14.32 -2.27 3.68
CA GLN A 106 15.42 -2.59 4.58
C GLN A 106 14.92 -2.98 5.98
N ALA A 107 13.91 -2.27 6.50
CA ALA A 107 13.29 -2.57 7.79
C ALA A 107 12.54 -3.91 7.80
N VAL A 108 11.82 -4.23 6.72
CA VAL A 108 11.13 -5.52 6.57
C VAL A 108 12.13 -6.66 6.35
N GLY A 109 13.20 -6.39 5.60
CA GLY A 109 14.11 -7.40 5.09
C GLY A 109 13.66 -7.93 3.73
N VAL A 110 14.61 -8.01 2.79
CA VAL A 110 14.36 -8.34 1.38
C VAL A 110 13.67 -9.71 1.22
N LYS A 111 14.15 -10.74 1.92
CA LYS A 111 13.58 -12.09 1.85
C LYS A 111 12.17 -12.16 2.43
N ALA A 112 11.93 -11.45 3.53
CA ALA A 112 10.61 -11.38 4.15
C ALA A 112 9.60 -10.66 3.23
N ALA A 113 10.03 -9.60 2.55
CA ALA A 113 9.23 -8.89 1.57
C ALA A 113 8.90 -9.75 0.32
N ALA A 114 9.87 -10.52 -0.19
CA ALA A 114 9.62 -11.46 -1.29
C ALA A 114 8.63 -12.55 -0.88
N ALA A 115 8.84 -13.18 0.29
CA ALA A 115 7.91 -14.17 0.83
C ALA A 115 6.51 -13.59 1.06
N TRP A 116 6.42 -12.33 1.50
CA TRP A 116 5.16 -11.60 1.62
C TRP A 116 4.46 -11.42 0.27
N GLY A 117 5.18 -11.00 -0.77
CA GLY A 117 4.64 -10.90 -2.14
C GLY A 117 4.04 -12.23 -2.64
N HIS A 118 4.74 -13.34 -2.41
CA HIS A 118 4.23 -14.68 -2.72
C HIS A 118 2.99 -15.06 -1.90
N LYS A 119 2.99 -14.76 -0.59
CA LYS A 119 1.84 -14.98 0.29
C LYS A 119 0.59 -14.25 -0.22
N LEU A 120 0.76 -13.02 -0.74
CA LEU A 120 -0.32 -12.23 -1.33
C LEU A 120 -0.81 -12.72 -2.70
N GLY A 121 -0.09 -13.65 -3.34
CA GLY A 121 -0.52 -14.31 -4.58
C GLY A 121 0.30 -13.99 -5.82
N LEU A 122 1.48 -13.37 -5.71
CA LEU A 122 2.39 -13.21 -6.83
C LEU A 122 3.13 -14.52 -7.10
N SER A 123 3.08 -15.03 -8.33
CA SER A 123 3.70 -16.31 -8.68
C SER A 123 5.07 -16.17 -9.35
N THR A 124 5.33 -15.00 -9.95
CA THR A 124 6.57 -14.72 -10.65
C THR A 124 7.76 -14.64 -9.69
N LYS A 125 8.97 -14.95 -10.19
CA LYS A 125 10.18 -14.79 -9.39
C LYS A 125 10.37 -13.33 -8.99
N ILE A 126 10.46 -13.07 -7.69
CA ILE A 126 10.80 -11.76 -7.14
C ILE A 126 12.30 -11.72 -6.90
N ASN A 127 12.99 -10.73 -7.47
CA ASN A 127 14.42 -10.52 -7.25
C ASN A 127 14.65 -10.05 -5.81
N GLU A 128 15.49 -10.78 -5.08
CA GLU A 128 15.81 -10.50 -3.68
C GLU A 128 16.95 -9.48 -3.57
N ASP A 129 16.71 -8.25 -4.03
CA ASP A 129 17.61 -7.10 -3.88
C ASP A 129 16.82 -5.82 -3.51
N LEU A 130 17.52 -4.70 -3.24
CA LEU A 130 16.87 -3.45 -2.83
C LEU A 130 16.04 -2.78 -3.93
N SER A 131 16.26 -3.12 -5.21
CA SER A 131 15.46 -2.61 -6.32
C SER A 131 14.02 -3.15 -6.30
N MET A 132 13.76 -4.22 -5.54
CA MET A 132 12.40 -4.72 -5.27
C MET A 132 11.47 -3.63 -4.73
N ALA A 133 11.99 -2.70 -3.91
CA ALA A 133 11.21 -1.58 -3.37
C ALA A 133 10.63 -0.66 -4.47
N LEU A 134 11.24 -0.69 -5.65
CA LEU A 134 10.87 0.08 -6.83
C LEU A 134 10.11 -0.76 -7.86
N GLY A 135 9.76 -2.01 -7.55
CA GLY A 135 9.02 -2.90 -8.45
C GLY A 135 9.81 -3.33 -9.69
N SER A 136 11.08 -3.70 -9.51
CA SER A 136 11.98 -4.14 -10.59
C SER A 136 11.71 -5.56 -11.11
N SER A 137 10.97 -6.37 -10.34
CA SER A 137 10.59 -7.73 -10.72
C SER A 137 9.31 -7.70 -11.55
N CYS A 138 9.22 -8.56 -12.57
CA CYS A 138 8.01 -8.61 -13.38
C CYS A 138 6.88 -9.32 -12.62
N VAL A 139 5.64 -8.87 -12.83
CA VAL A 139 4.40 -9.48 -12.30
C VAL A 139 3.35 -9.55 -13.40
N TYR A 140 2.39 -10.46 -13.28
CA TYR A 140 1.22 -10.46 -14.16
C TYR A 140 0.20 -9.41 -13.71
N PRO A 141 -0.42 -8.62 -14.63
CA PRO A 141 -1.44 -7.65 -14.26
C PRO A 141 -2.60 -8.26 -13.47
N SER A 142 -2.97 -9.51 -13.77
CA SER A 142 -4.01 -10.24 -13.07
C SER A 142 -3.67 -10.49 -11.60
N GLU A 143 -2.44 -10.91 -11.32
CA GLU A 143 -1.95 -11.19 -9.97
C GLU A 143 -1.85 -9.93 -9.13
N LEU A 144 -1.27 -8.85 -9.67
CA LEU A 144 -1.19 -7.59 -8.95
C LEU A 144 -2.58 -6.99 -8.69
N THR A 145 -3.52 -7.13 -9.63
CA THR A 145 -4.93 -6.79 -9.39
C THR A 145 -5.54 -7.65 -8.27
N GLY A 146 -5.17 -8.93 -8.19
CA GLY A 146 -5.56 -9.84 -7.10
C GLY A 146 -5.01 -9.43 -5.74
N VAL A 147 -3.81 -8.87 -5.67
CA VAL A 147 -3.26 -8.28 -4.44
C VAL A 147 -4.11 -7.10 -3.99
N PHE A 148 -4.49 -6.20 -4.90
CA PHE A 148 -5.38 -5.07 -4.58
C PHE A 148 -6.78 -5.53 -4.17
N ALA A 149 -7.30 -6.60 -4.77
CA ALA A 149 -8.55 -7.20 -4.35
C ALA A 149 -8.44 -7.83 -2.95
N THR A 150 -7.29 -8.40 -2.59
CA THR A 150 -7.02 -8.91 -1.24
C THR A 150 -7.00 -7.78 -0.21
N LEU A 151 -6.41 -6.61 -0.56
CA LEU A 151 -6.46 -5.41 0.30
C LEU A 151 -7.89 -4.93 0.51
N ASN A 152 -8.67 -4.83 -0.56
CA ASN A 152 -10.08 -4.45 -0.50
C ASN A 152 -10.92 -5.41 0.37
N ARG A 153 -10.59 -6.70 0.34
CA ARG A 153 -11.25 -7.77 1.12
C ARG A 153 -10.70 -7.92 2.54
N MET A 154 -10.11 -6.86 3.11
CA MET A 154 -9.57 -6.85 4.47
C MET A 154 -8.59 -8.01 4.72
N GLY A 155 -7.73 -8.30 3.74
CA GLY A 155 -6.67 -9.32 3.85
C GLY A 155 -7.10 -10.75 3.55
N LYS A 156 -8.37 -10.99 3.18
CA LYS A 156 -8.84 -12.29 2.66
C LYS A 156 -8.41 -12.43 1.21
N LYS A 157 -7.61 -13.44 0.91
CA LYS A 157 -7.07 -13.67 -0.44
C LYS A 157 -8.19 -13.68 -1.47
N ALA A 158 -8.06 -12.85 -2.50
CA ALA A 158 -9.00 -12.81 -3.59
C ALA A 158 -8.80 -14.05 -4.50
N LYS A 159 -9.88 -14.77 -4.76
CA LYS A 159 -9.92 -15.80 -5.81
C LYS A 159 -10.51 -15.17 -7.06
N MET A 160 -9.78 -15.19 -8.17
CA MET A 160 -10.26 -14.70 -9.46
C MET A 160 -11.07 -15.80 -10.16
N ILE A 161 -12.38 -15.62 -10.25
CA ILE A 161 -13.31 -16.58 -10.83
C ILE A 161 -13.65 -16.11 -12.26
N TYR A 162 -13.26 -16.93 -13.24
CA TYR A 162 -13.51 -16.68 -14.67
C TYR A 162 -14.69 -17.50 -15.19
N LEU A 163 -14.90 -18.69 -14.63
CA LEU A 163 -15.99 -19.59 -14.97
C LEU A 163 -16.94 -19.63 -13.79
N ARG A 164 -18.19 -19.23 -14.01
CA ARG A 164 -19.22 -19.22 -12.95
C ARG A 164 -19.85 -20.59 -12.76
N ARG A 165 -20.22 -21.25 -13.86
CA ARG A 165 -20.91 -22.53 -13.81
C ARG A 165 -20.69 -23.29 -15.11
N VAL A 166 -20.56 -24.61 -14.98
CA VAL A 166 -20.45 -25.54 -16.11
C VAL A 166 -21.62 -26.52 -16.02
N LEU A 167 -22.35 -26.66 -17.12
CA LEU A 167 -23.51 -27.56 -17.24
C LEU A 167 -23.21 -28.63 -18.30
N ASP A 168 -23.69 -29.85 -18.09
CA ASP A 168 -23.76 -30.85 -19.16
C ASP A 168 -24.95 -30.58 -20.11
N ARG A 169 -25.05 -31.36 -21.19
CA ARG A 169 -26.12 -31.22 -22.20
C ARG A 169 -27.53 -31.48 -21.64
N ASP A 170 -27.63 -32.19 -20.52
CA ASP A 170 -28.88 -32.55 -19.86
C ASP A 170 -29.24 -31.50 -18.77
N GLY A 171 -28.43 -30.44 -18.62
CA GLY A 171 -28.62 -29.36 -17.65
C GLY A 171 -28.08 -29.67 -16.26
N ARG A 172 -27.34 -30.77 -16.06
CA ARG A 172 -26.73 -31.10 -14.77
C ARG A 172 -25.51 -30.23 -14.52
N ILE A 173 -25.37 -29.76 -13.28
CA ILE A 173 -24.24 -28.95 -12.84
C ILE A 173 -23.00 -29.83 -12.68
N LEU A 174 -21.94 -29.49 -13.40
CA LEU A 174 -20.63 -30.15 -13.30
C LEU A 174 -19.66 -29.36 -12.42
N GLU A 175 -19.77 -28.03 -12.45
CA GLU A 175 -18.95 -27.10 -11.66
C GLU A 175 -19.80 -25.87 -11.35
N ASP A 176 -19.74 -25.39 -10.11
CA ASP A 176 -20.48 -24.22 -9.66
C ASP A 176 -19.63 -23.35 -8.73
N HIS A 177 -19.40 -22.12 -9.18
CA HIS A 177 -18.72 -21.04 -8.45
C HIS A 177 -19.68 -19.88 -8.18
N SER A 178 -21.00 -20.12 -8.24
CA SER A 178 -22.00 -19.10 -7.98
C SER A 178 -21.79 -18.44 -6.62
N SER A 179 -21.89 -17.12 -6.60
CA SER A 179 -21.83 -16.30 -5.40
C SER A 179 -23.23 -15.93 -4.94
N PHE A 180 -23.40 -15.72 -3.64
CA PHE A 180 -24.62 -15.08 -3.10
C PHE A 180 -24.94 -13.74 -3.81
N TYR A 181 -23.89 -13.03 -4.24
CA TYR A 181 -23.98 -11.75 -4.94
C TYR A 181 -24.20 -11.87 -6.45
N ASP A 182 -24.33 -13.08 -7.01
CA ASP A 182 -24.56 -13.26 -8.45
C ASP A 182 -25.98 -12.83 -8.84
N PRO A 183 -26.17 -11.77 -9.66
CA PRO A 183 -27.51 -11.34 -10.05
C PRO A 183 -28.15 -12.25 -11.11
N TRP A 184 -27.40 -13.17 -11.71
CA TRP A 184 -27.85 -14.03 -12.82
C TRP A 184 -28.21 -15.45 -12.38
N THR A 185 -28.03 -15.77 -11.11
CA THR A 185 -28.34 -17.08 -10.52
C THR A 185 -29.68 -17.01 -9.79
N GLU A 186 -30.44 -18.10 -9.81
CA GLU A 186 -31.70 -18.21 -9.07
C GLU A 186 -31.49 -17.99 -7.56
N LEU A 187 -32.50 -17.46 -6.87
CA LEU A 187 -32.37 -17.09 -5.46
C LEU A 187 -31.99 -18.28 -4.58
N ASP A 188 -32.56 -19.45 -4.84
CA ASP A 188 -32.28 -20.67 -4.06
C ASP A 188 -30.80 -21.09 -4.18
N ASP A 189 -30.25 -21.05 -5.39
CA ASP A 189 -28.84 -21.34 -5.67
C ASP A 189 -27.92 -20.30 -5.01
N ARG A 190 -28.29 -19.01 -5.04
CA ARG A 190 -27.55 -17.93 -4.36
C ARG A 190 -27.55 -18.10 -2.85
N VAL A 191 -28.69 -18.45 -2.27
CA VAL A 191 -28.82 -18.70 -0.83
C VAL A 191 -28.01 -19.94 -0.44
N ALA A 192 -28.06 -21.00 -1.24
CA ALA A 192 -27.23 -22.19 -1.03
C ALA A 192 -25.73 -21.87 -1.06
N ALA A 193 -25.28 -21.07 -2.03
CA ALA A 193 -23.90 -20.59 -2.12
C ALA A 193 -23.51 -19.73 -0.90
N GLY A 194 -24.39 -18.82 -0.48
CA GLY A 194 -24.19 -18.01 0.72
C GLY A 194 -24.07 -18.86 1.99
N TYR A 195 -24.91 -19.89 2.12
CA TYR A 195 -24.88 -20.83 3.23
C TYR A 195 -23.60 -21.68 3.23
N ALA A 196 -23.17 -22.19 2.08
CA ALA A 196 -21.91 -22.91 1.94
C ALA A 196 -20.70 -22.06 2.38
N LYS A 197 -20.72 -20.77 2.04
CA LYS A 197 -19.67 -19.80 2.41
C LYS A 197 -19.53 -19.57 3.91
N LEU A 198 -20.56 -19.84 4.72
CA LEU A 198 -20.46 -19.77 6.18
C LEU A 198 -19.54 -20.84 6.77
N PHE A 199 -19.32 -21.94 6.04
CA PHE A 199 -18.46 -23.05 6.44
C PHE A 199 -17.10 -23.03 5.75
N GLU A 200 -16.88 -22.13 4.79
CA GLU A 200 -15.56 -21.92 4.19
C GLU A 200 -14.64 -21.19 5.17
N VAL A 201 -13.48 -21.77 5.45
CA VAL A 201 -12.41 -21.06 6.15
C VAL A 201 -11.77 -20.09 5.16
N PRO A 202 -11.90 -18.75 5.36
CA PRO A 202 -11.29 -17.80 4.45
C PRO A 202 -9.76 -17.93 4.52
N ASP A 203 -9.11 -17.90 3.36
CA ASP A 203 -7.65 -17.81 3.25
C ASP A 203 -7.19 -16.40 3.66
N GLN A 204 -7.03 -16.18 4.96
CA GLN A 204 -6.63 -14.90 5.55
C GLN A 204 -5.10 -14.76 5.47
N VAL A 205 -4.61 -13.93 4.54
CA VAL A 205 -3.17 -13.79 4.26
C VAL A 205 -2.55 -12.54 4.90
N MET A 206 -3.37 -11.58 5.34
CA MET A 206 -2.97 -10.33 5.99
C MET A 206 -3.97 -9.99 7.09
N ALA A 207 -3.58 -9.37 8.21
CA ALA A 207 -4.55 -8.94 9.21
C ALA A 207 -5.56 -7.91 8.63
N PRO A 208 -6.84 -7.96 9.02
CA PRO A 208 -7.82 -7.01 8.52
C PRO A 208 -7.48 -5.56 8.89
N GLU A 209 -6.83 -5.35 10.04
CA GLU A 209 -6.34 -4.04 10.48
C GLU A 209 -5.23 -3.53 9.55
N THR A 210 -4.25 -4.37 9.19
CA THR A 210 -3.19 -4.01 8.22
C THR A 210 -3.76 -3.65 6.86
N ALA A 211 -4.68 -4.47 6.34
CA ALA A 211 -5.33 -4.21 5.06
C ALA A 211 -6.09 -2.88 5.06
N PHE A 212 -6.81 -2.60 6.16
CA PHE A 212 -7.52 -1.34 6.34
C PHE A 212 -6.58 -0.13 6.43
N LEU A 213 -5.50 -0.21 7.22
CA LEU A 213 -4.51 0.88 7.33
C LEU A 213 -3.84 1.17 5.98
N MET A 214 -3.47 0.13 5.23
CA MET A 214 -2.95 0.26 3.87
C MET A 214 -3.99 0.89 2.93
N GLN A 215 -5.26 0.49 3.03
CA GLN A 215 -6.35 1.07 2.24
C GLN A 215 -6.52 2.57 2.54
N GLN A 216 -6.48 2.99 3.80
CA GLN A 216 -6.56 4.41 4.17
C GLN A 216 -5.41 5.22 3.56
N LEU A 217 -4.17 4.72 3.67
CA LEU A 217 -3.01 5.38 3.03
C LEU A 217 -3.17 5.48 1.50
N MET A 218 -3.72 4.46 0.85
CA MET A 218 -3.98 4.47 -0.59
C MET A 218 -5.18 5.36 -0.99
N THR A 219 -6.13 5.62 -0.09
CA THR A 219 -7.16 6.64 -0.32
C THR A 219 -6.55 8.02 -0.42
N GLU A 220 -5.49 8.27 0.33
CA GLU A 220 -4.80 9.56 0.35
C GLU A 220 -3.91 9.76 -0.87
N VAL A 221 -3.34 8.68 -1.42
CA VAL A 221 -2.72 8.69 -2.76
C VAL A 221 -3.70 9.16 -3.84
N CYS A 222 -4.99 8.84 -3.69
CA CYS A 222 -6.05 9.16 -4.64
C CYS A 222 -6.68 10.56 -4.46
N LYS A 223 -6.22 11.34 -3.48
CA LYS A 223 -6.62 12.74 -3.27
C LYS A 223 -5.49 13.68 -3.72
N PRO A 224 -5.77 14.83 -4.34
CA PRO A 224 -4.74 15.84 -4.56
C PRO A 224 -4.11 16.28 -3.23
N PRO A 225 -2.77 16.40 -3.12
CA PRO A 225 -1.77 16.39 -4.19
C PRO A 225 -1.14 15.01 -4.51
N GLY A 226 -1.70 13.90 -4.03
CA GLY A 226 -1.17 12.55 -4.25
C GLY A 226 -1.06 12.15 -5.72
N THR A 227 -0.18 11.19 -6.00
CA THR A 227 0.12 10.79 -7.40
C THR A 227 -1.08 10.23 -8.15
N GLY A 228 -2.08 9.69 -7.44
CA GLY A 228 -3.35 9.23 -7.97
C GLY A 228 -4.48 10.26 -7.88
N GLY A 229 -4.20 11.52 -7.54
CA GLY A 229 -5.18 12.55 -7.18
C GLY A 229 -6.29 12.80 -8.21
N ARG A 230 -6.06 12.50 -9.50
CA ARG A 230 -7.11 12.59 -10.54
C ARG A 230 -8.23 11.56 -10.34
N ALA A 231 -8.00 10.48 -9.57
CA ALA A 231 -9.03 9.51 -9.23
C ALA A 231 -10.19 10.12 -8.42
N ALA A 232 -9.93 11.23 -7.69
CA ALA A 232 -10.97 11.97 -6.98
C ALA A 232 -12.11 12.48 -7.90
N ALA A 233 -11.86 12.62 -9.20
CA ALA A 233 -12.89 12.97 -10.18
C ALA A 233 -14.00 11.91 -10.31
N LEU A 234 -13.78 10.69 -9.82
CA LEU A 234 -14.83 9.67 -9.72
C LEU A 234 -15.95 10.08 -8.74
N ALA A 235 -15.68 11.03 -7.83
CA ALA A 235 -16.60 11.53 -6.81
C ALA A 235 -17.19 10.40 -5.92
N LYS A 236 -16.37 9.38 -5.65
CA LYS A 236 -16.67 8.21 -4.82
C LYS A 236 -15.44 7.88 -3.96
N PRO A 237 -15.58 7.19 -2.82
CA PRO A 237 -14.42 6.69 -2.07
C PRO A 237 -13.58 5.75 -2.92
N VAL A 238 -12.29 6.08 -3.07
CA VAL A 238 -11.32 5.33 -3.87
C VAL A 238 -10.07 5.09 -3.04
N ALA A 239 -9.45 3.93 -3.19
CA ALA A 239 -8.09 3.69 -2.80
C ALA A 239 -7.32 3.17 -4.02
N GLY A 240 -6.06 3.59 -4.19
CA GLY A 240 -5.27 3.13 -5.32
C GLY A 240 -3.81 3.56 -5.30
N LYS A 241 -3.08 3.13 -6.32
CA LYS A 241 -1.66 3.43 -6.48
C LYS A 241 -1.29 3.54 -7.95
N THR A 242 -0.57 4.60 -8.28
CA THR A 242 0.14 4.72 -9.57
C THR A 242 1.43 3.89 -9.55
N GLY A 243 1.74 3.30 -10.70
CA GLY A 243 3.05 2.71 -10.99
C GLY A 243 3.65 3.33 -12.24
N THR A 244 4.94 3.63 -12.16
CA THR A 244 5.76 4.10 -13.28
C THR A 244 7.12 3.42 -13.11
N THR A 245 7.66 2.84 -14.17
CA THR A 245 9.04 2.31 -14.18
C THR A 245 10.05 3.41 -14.49
N ASN A 246 11.29 3.26 -14.03
CA ASN A 246 12.32 4.30 -14.16
C ASN A 246 12.58 4.69 -15.62
N ASP A 247 12.52 3.71 -16.54
CA ASP A 247 12.77 3.92 -17.97
C ASP A 247 11.47 4.12 -18.77
N LEU A 248 10.34 4.38 -18.11
CA LEU A 248 9.06 4.74 -18.75
C LEU A 248 8.51 3.70 -19.75
N PHE A 249 8.85 2.42 -19.57
CA PHE A 249 8.29 1.34 -20.39
C PHE A 249 6.91 0.88 -19.94
N ASP A 250 6.59 1.08 -18.66
CA ASP A 250 5.38 0.55 -18.04
C ASP A 250 4.69 1.63 -17.19
N ALA A 251 3.44 1.91 -17.52
CA ALA A 251 2.56 2.79 -16.75
C ALA A 251 1.39 2.00 -16.17
N TRP A 252 1.16 2.14 -14.88
CA TRP A 252 0.16 1.39 -14.13
C TRP A 252 -0.74 2.30 -13.31
N PHE A 253 -1.98 1.87 -13.17
CA PHE A 253 -2.85 2.31 -12.08
C PHE A 253 -3.67 1.12 -11.60
N LEU A 254 -3.55 0.81 -10.32
CA LEU A 254 -4.41 -0.15 -9.64
C LEU A 254 -5.21 0.59 -8.59
N GLY A 255 -6.51 0.43 -8.62
CA GLY A 255 -7.38 1.10 -7.68
C GLY A 255 -8.72 0.42 -7.57
N TYR A 256 -9.41 0.72 -6.48
CA TYR A 256 -10.69 0.11 -6.17
C TYR A 256 -11.60 1.06 -5.41
N THR A 257 -12.89 0.79 -5.54
CA THR A 257 -13.93 1.23 -4.60
C THR A 257 -14.37 0.00 -3.79
N ARG A 258 -15.41 0.10 -2.96
CA ARG A 258 -15.93 -1.03 -2.18
C ARG A 258 -16.27 -2.24 -3.06
N ASP A 259 -16.90 -2.00 -4.21
CA ASP A 259 -17.54 -3.07 -4.99
C ASP A 259 -16.79 -3.45 -6.26
N LEU A 260 -15.68 -2.79 -6.56
CA LEU A 260 -14.97 -3.05 -7.82
C LEU A 260 -13.47 -2.72 -7.70
N VAL A 261 -12.64 -3.67 -8.11
CA VAL A 261 -11.18 -3.56 -8.14
C VAL A 261 -10.71 -3.64 -9.58
N THR A 262 -9.94 -2.65 -10.02
CA THR A 262 -9.49 -2.56 -11.41
C THR A 262 -8.00 -2.24 -11.49
N GLY A 263 -7.26 -3.06 -12.24
CA GLY A 263 -5.88 -2.81 -12.63
C GLY A 263 -5.77 -2.48 -14.11
N VAL A 264 -5.07 -1.39 -14.42
CA VAL A 264 -4.75 -0.93 -15.77
C VAL A 264 -3.23 -0.87 -15.93
N TRP A 265 -2.76 -1.42 -17.05
CA TRP A 265 -1.38 -1.32 -17.52
C TRP A 265 -1.37 -0.78 -18.95
N VAL A 266 -0.38 0.07 -19.25
CA VAL A 266 -0.07 0.57 -20.57
C VAL A 266 1.43 0.47 -20.79
N GLY A 267 1.83 -0.10 -21.94
CA GLY A 267 3.21 -0.25 -22.34
C GLY A 267 3.32 -0.93 -23.70
N TYR A 268 4.51 -0.91 -24.28
CA TYR A 268 4.81 -1.66 -25.50
C TYR A 268 5.10 -3.13 -25.20
N ASP A 269 4.95 -3.98 -26.21
CA ASP A 269 5.24 -5.40 -26.03
C ASP A 269 6.72 -5.68 -25.81
N THR A 270 7.57 -4.94 -26.52
CA THR A 270 9.02 -5.03 -26.46
C THR A 270 9.61 -3.86 -25.68
N TYR A 271 10.76 -4.11 -25.05
CA TYR A 271 11.54 -3.09 -24.35
C TYR A 271 12.54 -2.40 -25.31
N GLU A 272 12.14 -2.16 -26.56
CA GLU A 272 13.00 -1.55 -27.59
C GLU A 272 12.99 -0.03 -27.52
N THR A 273 11.84 0.57 -27.24
CA THR A 273 11.67 2.01 -27.17
C THR A 273 10.84 2.36 -25.94
N PRO A 274 11.30 3.26 -25.05
CA PRO A 274 10.49 3.71 -23.94
C PRO A 274 9.27 4.48 -24.46
N MET A 275 8.22 4.59 -23.64
CA MET A 275 7.16 5.54 -23.94
C MET A 275 7.68 6.99 -23.78
N ASP A 276 6.85 7.98 -24.12
CA ASP A 276 7.26 9.38 -23.95
C ASP A 276 7.42 9.78 -22.47
N LYS A 277 8.05 10.94 -22.25
CA LYS A 277 8.35 11.48 -20.91
C LYS A 277 7.13 11.73 -20.02
N TYR A 278 5.91 11.72 -20.55
CA TYR A 278 4.67 11.90 -19.81
C TYR A 278 3.96 10.58 -19.51
N ALA A 279 4.50 9.44 -19.97
CA ALA A 279 3.94 8.09 -19.84
C ALA A 279 4.06 7.52 -18.42
N THR A 280 3.46 8.23 -17.47
CA THR A 280 3.38 7.86 -16.06
C THR A 280 2.04 7.20 -15.76
N GLY A 281 1.98 6.43 -14.66
CA GLY A 281 0.72 5.83 -14.21
C GLY A 281 -0.44 6.82 -14.08
N GLY A 282 -0.17 8.05 -13.61
CA GLY A 282 -1.20 9.09 -13.44
C GLY A 282 -1.68 9.78 -14.73
N HIS A 283 -0.95 9.62 -15.85
CA HIS A 283 -1.26 10.25 -17.14
C HIS A 283 -1.74 9.25 -18.20
N TYR A 284 -1.30 7.99 -18.15
CA TYR A 284 -1.61 6.99 -19.17
C TYR A 284 -2.61 5.94 -18.66
N ALA A 285 -2.32 5.32 -17.50
CA ALA A 285 -3.18 4.25 -16.98
C ALA A 285 -4.39 4.78 -16.19
N LEU A 286 -4.21 5.81 -15.36
CA LEU A 286 -5.27 6.37 -14.52
C LEU A 286 -6.46 6.92 -15.32
N PRO A 287 -6.30 7.65 -16.45
CA PRO A 287 -7.45 8.10 -17.24
C PRO A 287 -8.30 6.95 -17.80
N ILE A 288 -7.67 5.86 -18.24
CA ILE A 288 -8.38 4.65 -18.70
C ILE A 288 -9.15 4.02 -17.54
N TRP A 289 -8.50 3.91 -16.37
CA TRP A 289 -9.16 3.42 -15.15
C TRP A 289 -10.37 4.28 -14.78
N LEU A 290 -10.22 5.62 -14.80
CA LEU A 290 -11.27 6.55 -14.41
C LEU A 290 -12.46 6.49 -15.37
N ASP A 291 -12.22 6.43 -16.69
CA ASP A 291 -13.28 6.29 -17.69
C ASP A 291 -14.06 4.98 -17.49
N TYR A 292 -13.36 3.86 -17.31
CA TYR A 292 -13.98 2.56 -17.05
C TYR A 292 -14.80 2.57 -15.76
N MET A 293 -14.21 3.00 -14.64
CA MET A 293 -14.86 3.00 -13.33
C MET A 293 -16.07 3.95 -13.28
N THR A 294 -16.00 5.10 -13.96
CA THR A 294 -17.13 6.04 -14.08
C THR A 294 -18.33 5.39 -14.76
N LYS A 295 -18.08 4.61 -15.83
CA LYS A 295 -19.13 3.89 -16.54
C LYS A 295 -19.64 2.70 -15.75
N ALA A 296 -18.73 1.90 -15.17
CA ALA A 296 -19.06 0.69 -14.43
C ALA A 296 -19.85 0.99 -13.13
N LEU A 297 -19.57 2.10 -12.47
CA LEU A 297 -20.21 2.51 -11.22
C LEU A 297 -21.33 3.54 -11.42
N LYS A 298 -21.78 3.75 -12.66
CA LYS A 298 -22.87 4.68 -12.95
C LYS A 298 -24.15 4.18 -12.28
N GLY A 299 -24.72 4.98 -11.38
CA GLY A 299 -25.93 4.63 -10.63
C GLY A 299 -25.72 3.61 -9.50
N VAL A 300 -24.48 3.16 -9.27
CA VAL A 300 -24.13 2.28 -8.15
C VAL A 300 -23.72 3.16 -6.96
N PRO A 301 -24.47 3.17 -5.85
CA PRO A 301 -24.04 3.85 -4.63
C PRO A 301 -22.70 3.30 -4.16
N GLN A 302 -21.79 4.17 -3.72
CA GLN A 302 -20.53 3.74 -3.09
C GLN A 302 -20.48 4.40 -1.72
N GLY A 303 -20.50 3.58 -0.67
CA GLY A 303 -20.26 4.04 0.69
C GLY A 303 -18.78 4.13 1.01
N ASP A 304 -18.47 4.69 2.18
CA ASP A 304 -17.13 4.69 2.72
C ASP A 304 -16.64 3.26 3.00
N PHE A 305 -15.32 3.11 3.09
CA PHE A 305 -14.73 1.84 3.47
C PHE A 305 -15.01 1.52 4.94
N GLU A 306 -15.50 0.31 5.19
CA GLU A 306 -15.87 -0.12 6.54
C GLU A 306 -14.61 -0.36 7.40
N THR A 307 -14.64 0.14 8.64
CA THR A 307 -13.60 -0.15 9.62
C THR A 307 -13.74 -1.61 10.10
N PRO A 308 -12.65 -2.42 10.12
CA PRO A 308 -12.77 -3.86 10.31
C PRO A 308 -13.22 -4.27 11.72
N ASN A 309 -12.80 -3.54 12.75
CA ASN A 309 -13.15 -3.80 14.15
C ASN A 309 -12.73 -2.62 15.05
N GLU A 310 -13.04 -2.74 16.34
CA GLU A 310 -12.79 -1.74 17.39
C GLU A 310 -11.31 -1.54 17.75
N LYS A 311 -10.39 -2.33 17.17
CA LYS A 311 -8.94 -2.10 17.34
C LYS A 311 -8.44 -0.96 16.48
N ILE A 312 -9.23 -0.44 15.55
CA ILE A 312 -8.87 0.78 14.83
C ILE A 312 -9.38 1.99 15.59
N VAL A 313 -8.48 2.95 15.81
CA VAL A 313 -8.78 4.27 16.38
C VAL A 313 -8.45 5.36 15.38
N TRP A 314 -9.17 6.47 15.45
CA TRP A 314 -8.99 7.62 14.58
C TRP A 314 -8.43 8.80 15.39
N VAL A 315 -7.35 9.39 14.91
CA VAL A 315 -6.65 10.48 15.59
C VAL A 315 -6.38 11.61 14.61
N ASN A 316 -6.60 12.84 15.03
CA ASN A 316 -6.19 14.00 14.25
C ASN A 316 -4.68 14.19 14.38
N ILE A 317 -4.00 14.21 13.24
CA ILE A 317 -2.56 14.44 13.14
C ILE A 317 -2.24 15.63 12.23
N ASP A 318 -1.05 16.17 12.39
CA ASP A 318 -0.43 17.02 11.38
C ASP A 318 0.09 16.11 10.26
N GLY A 319 -0.46 16.28 9.05
CA GLY A 319 -0.17 15.41 7.91
C GLY A 319 1.27 15.51 7.40
N ASP A 320 1.99 16.60 7.70
CA ASP A 320 3.36 16.81 7.23
C ASP A 320 4.37 16.23 8.20
N THR A 321 4.09 16.29 9.51
CA THR A 321 5.00 15.82 10.56
C THR A 321 4.65 14.44 11.11
N GLY A 322 3.43 13.96 10.91
CA GLY A 322 2.91 12.71 11.50
C GLY A 322 2.63 12.80 13.01
N LYS A 323 2.86 13.95 13.64
CA LYS A 323 2.60 14.18 15.07
C LYS A 323 1.11 14.41 15.32
N ARG A 324 0.68 14.25 16.57
CA ARG A 324 -0.69 14.57 16.95
C ARG A 324 -0.98 16.05 16.70
N ALA A 325 -2.14 16.34 16.12
CA ALA A 325 -2.56 17.70 15.84
C ALA A 325 -2.72 18.50 17.13
N THR A 326 -2.23 19.74 17.12
CA THR A 326 -2.40 20.71 18.20
C THR A 326 -3.35 21.82 17.75
N ALA A 327 -3.60 22.78 18.63
CA ALA A 327 -4.37 23.98 18.29
C ALA A 327 -3.73 24.81 17.15
N ASP A 328 -2.41 24.67 16.96
CA ASP A 328 -1.65 25.40 15.93
C ASP A 328 -1.58 24.64 14.59
N THR A 329 -2.00 23.38 14.55
CA THR A 329 -2.01 22.58 13.32
C THR A 329 -3.03 23.17 12.34
N ARG A 330 -2.52 23.67 11.21
CA ARG A 330 -3.34 24.41 10.24
C ARG A 330 -4.37 23.55 9.52
N GLN A 331 -4.00 22.31 9.17
CA GLN A 331 -4.86 21.38 8.46
C GLN A 331 -4.72 19.98 9.09
N PRO A 332 -5.37 19.76 10.25
CA PRO A 332 -5.36 18.44 10.86
C PRO A 332 -6.04 17.44 9.92
N VAL A 333 -5.44 16.27 9.79
CA VAL A 333 -6.01 15.15 9.04
C VAL A 333 -6.39 14.04 10.01
N LEU A 334 -7.58 13.48 9.82
CA LEU A 334 -8.04 12.33 10.58
C LEU A 334 -7.39 11.08 10.00
N GLU A 335 -6.57 10.40 10.79
CA GLU A 335 -5.79 9.24 10.37
C GLU A 335 -6.10 8.03 11.24
N ALA A 336 -6.10 6.84 10.61
CA ALA A 336 -6.39 5.58 11.29
C ALA A 336 -5.13 4.94 11.87
N TYR A 337 -5.25 4.37 13.06
CA TYR A 337 -4.18 3.65 13.75
C TYR A 337 -4.71 2.36 14.37
N LEU A 338 -3.81 1.39 14.55
CA LEU A 338 -4.08 0.31 15.49
C LEU A 338 -4.05 0.90 16.90
N LYS A 339 -5.00 0.51 17.75
CA LYS A 339 -5.12 1.00 19.12
C LYS A 339 -3.81 0.74 19.89
N GLY A 340 -3.23 1.81 20.43
CA GLY A 340 -1.94 1.80 21.13
C GLY A 340 -0.74 2.09 20.23
N SER A 341 -0.93 2.26 18.92
CA SER A 341 0.13 2.67 17.98
C SER A 341 -0.03 4.12 17.50
N GLU A 342 -1.06 4.84 17.94
CA GLU A 342 -1.25 6.25 17.60
C GLU A 342 -0.16 7.16 18.17
N PRO A 343 0.15 8.30 17.53
CA PRO A 343 1.09 9.28 18.06
C PRO A 343 0.65 9.76 19.44
N PRO A 344 1.58 9.92 20.40
CA PRO A 344 1.25 10.33 21.76
C PRO A 344 0.64 11.74 21.79
N ASP A 345 -0.20 12.00 22.79
CA ASP A 345 -0.68 13.34 23.10
C ASP A 345 0.49 14.22 23.60
N GLU A 346 0.95 15.17 22.78
CA GLU A 346 1.97 16.15 23.22
C GLU A 346 1.41 17.09 24.32
N SER A 347 0.09 17.14 24.52
CA SER A 347 -0.59 17.96 25.55
C SER A 347 -0.48 17.42 26.99
N GLY A 348 0.29 16.35 27.24
CA GLY A 348 0.52 15.78 28.56
C GLY A 348 1.96 15.87 29.09
N ALA A 349 2.91 16.43 28.34
CA ALA A 349 4.30 16.52 28.77
C ALA A 349 4.59 17.75 29.65
N ILE A 350 3.85 17.88 30.77
CA ILE A 350 4.50 18.21 32.04
C ILE A 350 4.48 16.92 32.85
N ALA A 351 5.17 15.89 32.35
CA ALA A 351 5.77 14.93 33.24
C ALA A 351 6.86 15.71 33.97
N THR A 352 6.59 16.11 35.22
CA THR A 352 7.66 16.40 36.16
C THR A 352 8.67 15.29 36.01
N ALA A 353 9.88 15.63 35.57
CA ALA A 353 10.99 14.70 35.57
C ALA A 353 10.99 13.97 36.92
N PRO A 354 11.12 12.62 36.96
CA PRO A 354 11.49 11.98 38.21
C PRO A 354 12.77 12.69 38.62
N GLY A 355 12.72 13.35 39.79
CA GLY A 355 13.85 14.11 40.29
C GLY A 355 15.09 13.27 40.12
N GLN A 356 16.10 13.83 39.45
CA GLN A 356 17.45 13.27 39.53
C GLN A 356 17.70 13.00 41.02
N PRO A 357 18.13 11.79 41.41
CA PRO A 357 18.67 11.60 42.73
C PRO A 357 19.76 12.66 42.89
N GLN A 358 19.54 13.60 43.81
CA GLN A 358 20.58 14.54 44.19
C GLN A 358 21.80 13.71 44.53
N GLN A 359 22.88 13.89 43.75
CA GLN A 359 24.18 13.37 44.13
C GLN A 359 24.44 13.85 45.56
N PRO A 360 24.81 12.97 46.50
CA PRO A 360 25.25 13.40 47.81
C PRO A 360 26.37 14.41 47.60
N GLN A 361 26.17 15.63 48.09
CA GLN A 361 27.24 16.63 48.18
C GLN A 361 28.44 15.95 48.82
N GLN A 362 29.50 15.78 48.04
CA GLN A 362 30.77 15.30 48.57
C GLN A 362 31.18 16.25 49.68
N ALA A 363 31.29 15.71 50.88
CA ALA A 363 31.89 16.41 52.00
C ALA A 363 33.30 16.90 51.58
N PRO A 364 33.69 18.14 51.92
CA PRO A 364 34.98 18.67 51.55
C PRO A 364 36.10 17.79 52.09
N ASN A 365 37.03 17.45 51.21
CA ASN A 365 38.14 16.56 51.50
C ASN A 365 39.07 17.21 52.54
N ALA A 366 39.57 16.42 53.50
CA ALA A 366 40.37 16.88 54.64
C ALA A 366 41.74 17.53 54.30
N ALA A 367 42.05 17.69 53.01
CA ALA A 367 43.24 18.39 52.52
C ALA A 367 43.00 19.87 52.15
N GLN A 368 41.76 20.36 52.18
CA GLN A 368 41.42 21.77 51.90
C GLN A 368 41.05 22.58 53.16
N ALA A 369 40.93 21.93 54.32
CA ALA A 369 40.67 22.58 55.61
C ALA A 369 41.96 23.03 56.35
N ALA A 370 43.15 22.58 55.91
CA ALA A 370 44.42 22.93 56.54
C ALA A 370 45.02 24.26 56.04
N ASP A 371 44.59 24.78 54.89
CA ASP A 371 45.16 26.00 54.29
C ASP A 371 44.34 27.27 54.58
N GLN A 372 43.14 27.12 55.16
CA GLN A 372 42.28 28.24 55.59
C GLN A 372 42.42 28.61 57.08
N MET A 373 43.14 27.83 57.89
CA MET A 373 43.40 28.16 59.30
C MET A 373 44.75 28.85 59.57
N LEU A 374 45.55 29.15 58.53
CA LEU A 374 46.82 29.88 58.66
C LEU A 374 46.78 31.35 58.17
N LYS A 375 45.60 31.90 57.86
CA LYS A 375 45.44 33.30 57.37
C LYS A 375 44.44 34.16 58.14
N GLY A 376 44.11 33.83 59.38
CA GLY A 376 43.23 34.67 60.20
C GLY A 376 43.58 34.60 61.68
N GLY A 377 44.70 35.23 62.06
CA GLY A 377 45.07 35.43 63.45
C GLY A 377 44.43 36.70 64.02
N LEU A 378 43.73 36.57 65.14
CA LEU A 378 43.94 37.28 66.42
C LEU A 378 42.97 36.73 67.47
#